data_AF-A0A8T5NBR2-F1
#
_entry.id   AF-A0A8T5NBR2-F1
#
_cell.length_a   1.000
_cell.length_b   1.000
_cell.length_c   1.000
_cell.angle_alpha   90.00
_cell.angle_beta   90.00
_cell.angle_gamma   90.00
#
_symmetry.space_group_name_H-M   'P 1'
#
loop_
_entity.id
_entity.type
_entity.pdbx_description
1 polymer ?
#
loop_
_entity_poly.entity_id
_entity_poly.type
_entity_poly.pdbx_seq_one_letter_code
_entity_poly.pdbx_strand_id
1 'polypeptide(L)'
;MQRFLVDANVFVAAIKNPQKKAGALDLILELASGEDVFLVGNDLLLLEFDKYSKRFKSETASHLIKRLKDKMIVVEVSEKS
;
A
#
# COMPACT_ATOMS: atom_id res chain seq x y z
N MET A 1 3.72 -13.08 -14.43
CA MET A 1 2.71 -12.53 -13.51
C MET A 1 3.13 -12.75 -12.06
N GLN A 2 3.40 -11.67 -11.33
CA GLN A 2 3.79 -11.71 -9.92
C GLN A 2 2.70 -11.05 -9.06
N ARG A 3 2.43 -11.61 -7.88
CA ARG A 3 1.43 -11.09 -6.94
C ARG A 3 2.13 -10.64 -5.66
N PHE A 4 1.78 -9.45 -5.20
CA PHE A 4 2.35 -8.87 -4.00
C PHE A 4 1.26 -8.35 -3.08
N LEU A 5 1.51 -8.46 -1.77
CA LEU A 5 0.77 -7.74 -0.75
C LEU A 5 1.70 -6.69 -0.17
N VAL A 6 1.26 -5.43 -0.18
CA VAL A 6 2.00 -4.32 0.45
C VAL A 6 1.60 -4.28 1.91
N ASP A 7 2.50 -4.67 2.81
CA ASP A 7 2.24 -4.63 4.25
C ASP A 7 2.07 -3.19 4.75
N ALA A 8 1.27 -3.01 5.81
CA ALA A 8 1.08 -1.71 6.45
C ALA A 8 2.39 -1.06 6.90
N ASN A 9 3.39 -1.84 7.32
CA ASN A 9 4.69 -1.31 7.71
C ASN A 9 5.50 -0.78 6.52
N VAL A 10 5.39 -1.40 5.35
CA VAL A 10 6.03 -0.91 4.11
C VAL A 10 5.39 0.41 3.71
N PHE A 11 4.06 0.48 3.76
CA PHE A 11 3.33 1.73 3.54
C PHE A 11 3.74 2.84 4.53
N VAL A 12 3.74 2.54 5.83
CA VAL A 12 4.18 3.47 6.88
C VAL A 12 5.62 3.92 6.66
N ALA A 13 6.51 3.02 6.22
CA ALA A 13 7.88 3.38 5.92
C ALA A 13 7.98 4.41 4.80
N ALA A 14 7.12 4.33 3.77
CA ALA A 14 7.07 5.29 2.68
C ALA A 14 6.53 6.67 3.10
N ILE A 15 5.58 6.72 4.05
CA ILE A 15 4.87 7.97 4.38
C ILE A 15 5.38 8.68 5.64
N LYS A 16 6.04 7.99 6.57
CA LYS A 16 6.46 8.54 7.87
C LYS A 16 7.62 9.54 7.75
N ASN A 17 8.54 9.32 6.81
CA ASN A 17 9.68 10.21 6.54
C ASN A 17 10.17 9.97 5.10
N PRO A 18 9.47 10.49 4.08
CA PRO A 18 9.78 10.21 2.68
C PRO A 18 11.23 10.57 2.31
N GLN A 19 11.81 11.62 2.93
CA GLN A 19 13.21 12.02 2.69
C GLN A 19 14.27 11.07 3.28
N LYS A 20 13.92 10.26 4.29
CA LYS A 20 14.85 9.31 4.96
C LYS A 20 14.62 7.85 4.58
N LYS A 21 13.54 7.54 3.85
CA LYS A 21 13.13 6.17 3.50
C LYS A 21 12.72 6.04 2.04
N ALA A 22 13.53 6.61 1.13
CA ALA A 22 13.30 6.60 -0.32
C ALA A 22 12.97 5.20 -0.85
N GLY A 23 13.70 4.17 -0.42
CA GLY A 23 13.49 2.81 -0.95
C GLY A 23 12.09 2.21 -0.74
N ALA A 24 11.37 2.56 0.34
CA ALA A 24 10.00 2.06 0.53
C ALA A 24 9.01 2.76 -0.40
N LEU A 25 9.21 4.07 -0.63
CA LEU A 25 8.38 4.83 -1.57
C LEU A 25 8.65 4.38 -3.01
N ASP A 26 9.91 4.24 -3.39
CA ASP A 26 10.33 3.79 -4.73
C ASP A 26 9.79 2.39 -5.03
N LEU A 27 9.90 1.46 -4.06
CA LEU A 27 9.33 0.12 -4.18
C LEU A 27 7.81 0.16 -4.42
N ILE A 28 7.07 0.96 -3.64
CA ILE A 28 5.62 1.09 -3.82
C ILE A 28 5.29 1.65 -5.20
N LEU A 29 6.06 2.62 -5.69
CA LEU A 29 5.86 3.21 -7.02
C LEU A 29 6.14 2.22 -8.14
N GLU A 30 7.21 1.44 -8.03
CA GLU A 30 7.57 0.38 -8.99
C GLU A 30 6.51 -0.72 -9.04
N LEU A 31 6.04 -1.19 -7.87
CA LEU A 31 4.95 -2.15 -7.78
C LEU A 31 3.65 -1.59 -8.37
N ALA A 32 3.36 -0.31 -8.13
CA ALA A 32 2.17 0.36 -8.68
C ALA A 32 2.25 0.55 -10.20
N SER A 33 3.44 0.74 -10.78
CA SER A 33 3.62 0.98 -12.23
C SER A 33 3.83 -0.30 -13.06
N GLY A 34 4.34 -1.40 -12.50
CA GLY A 34 4.70 -2.60 -13.27
C GLY A 34 3.51 -3.34 -13.90
N GLU A 35 3.50 -3.53 -15.22
CA GLU A 35 2.36 -4.14 -15.94
C GLU A 35 2.09 -5.60 -15.54
N ASP A 36 3.13 -6.36 -15.17
CA ASP A 36 3.04 -7.77 -14.77
C ASP A 36 2.85 -8.00 -13.25
N VAL A 37 2.63 -6.91 -12.51
CA VAL A 37 2.47 -6.89 -11.05
C VAL A 37 1.00 -6.76 -10.69
N PHE A 38 0.52 -7.64 -9.82
CA PHE A 38 -0.81 -7.57 -9.24
C PHE A 38 -0.71 -7.36 -7.74
N LEU A 39 -1.44 -6.37 -7.23
CA LEU A 39 -1.52 -6.13 -5.80
C LEU A 39 -2.70 -6.89 -5.22
N VAL A 40 -2.51 -7.49 -4.04
CA VAL A 40 -3.54 -8.21 -3.31
C VAL A 40 -3.63 -7.61 -1.91
N GLY A 41 -4.85 -7.45 -1.42
CA GLY A 41 -5.11 -6.99 -0.06
C GLY A 41 -6.55 -7.26 0.35
N ASN A 42 -6.93 -6.78 1.53
CA ASN A 42 -8.29 -6.87 2.05
C ASN A 42 -8.74 -5.51 2.58
N ASP A 43 -10.01 -5.40 2.97
CA ASP A 43 -10.57 -4.16 3.50
C ASP A 43 -9.85 -3.69 4.78
N LEU A 44 -9.40 -4.62 5.62
CA LEU A 44 -8.67 -4.30 6.85
C LEU A 44 -7.35 -3.58 6.56
N LEU A 45 -6.59 -4.05 5.58
CA LEU A 45 -5.32 -3.45 5.16
C LEU A 45 -5.53 -2.02 4.63
N LEU A 46 -6.60 -1.80 3.86
CA LEU A 46 -6.95 -0.46 3.36
C LEU A 46 -7.34 0.49 4.50
N LEU A 47 -8.03 0.00 5.54
CA LEU A 47 -8.33 0.77 6.75
C LEU A 47 -7.04 1.14 7.52
N GLU A 48 -6.07 0.23 7.57
CA GLU A 48 -4.78 0.53 8.18
C GLU A 48 -4.03 1.63 7.42
N PHE A 49 -3.99 1.57 6.09
CA PHE A 49 -3.37 2.61 5.28
C PHE A 49 -4.01 3.98 5.54
N ASP A 50 -5.35 4.07 5.55
CA ASP A 50 -6.07 5.31 5.82
C ASP A 50 -5.79 5.83 7.25
N LYS A 51 -5.81 4.94 8.25
CA LYS A 51 -5.46 5.26 9.64
C LYS A 51 -4.06 5.85 9.75
N TYR A 52 -3.07 5.26 9.08
CA TYR A 52 -1.69 5.74 9.12
C TYR A 52 -1.50 7.03 8.32
N SER A 53 -2.15 7.17 7.16
CA SER A 53 -2.18 8.41 6.38
C SER A 53 -2.61 9.60 7.24
N LYS A 54 -3.73 9.45 7.96
CA LYS A 54 -4.25 10.45 8.91
C LYS A 54 -3.28 10.71 10.06
N ARG A 55 -2.72 9.66 10.65
CA ARG A 55 -1.77 9.77 11.78
C ARG A 55 -0.51 10.55 11.42
N PHE A 56 0.04 10.36 10.22
CA PHE A 56 1.26 11.03 9.76
C PHE A 56 1.00 12.35 9.03
N LYS A 57 -0.27 12.74 8.83
CA LYS A 57 -0.68 13.96 8.09
C LYS A 57 0.04 14.08 6.74
N SER A 58 0.22 12.96 6.05
CA SER A 58 1.01 12.89 4.81
C SER A 58 0.12 13.15 3.60
N GLU A 59 0.36 14.25 2.88
CA GLU A 59 -0.36 14.55 1.64
C GLU A 59 -0.09 13.47 0.58
N THR A 60 1.16 12.98 0.49
CA THR A 60 1.59 11.91 -0.42
C THR A 60 0.86 10.59 -0.15
N ALA A 61 0.49 10.30 1.10
CA ALA A 61 -0.16 9.05 1.47
C ALA A 61 -1.51 8.86 0.78
N SER A 62 -2.30 9.92 0.62
CA SER A 62 -3.61 9.84 -0.06
C SER A 62 -3.48 9.40 -1.53
N HIS A 63 -2.48 9.95 -2.23
CA HIS A 63 -2.18 9.59 -3.62
C HIS A 63 -1.67 8.15 -3.76
N LEU A 64 -0.82 7.69 -2.83
CA LEU A 64 -0.35 6.31 -2.79
C LEU A 64 -1.49 5.33 -2.55
N ILE A 65 -2.36 5.61 -1.59
CA ILE A 65 -3.53 4.77 -1.30
C ILE A 65 -4.40 4.62 -2.54
N LYS A 66 -4.67 5.74 -3.26
CA LYS A 66 -5.45 5.69 -4.49
C LYS A 66 -4.80 4.78 -5.54
N ARG A 67 -3.50 4.98 -5.83
CA ARG A 67 -2.76 4.16 -6.80
C ARG A 67 -2.72 2.68 -6.42
N LEU A 68 -2.47 2.38 -5.15
CA LEU A 68 -2.48 1.02 -4.63
C LEU A 68 -3.86 0.39 -4.81
N LYS A 69 -4.92 1.10 -4.42
CA LYS A 69 -6.31 0.63 -4.51
C LYS A 69 -6.75 0.38 -5.96
N ASP A 70 -6.41 1.26 -6.89
CA ASP A 70 -6.77 1.13 -8.32
C ASP A 70 -6.16 -0.14 -8.95
N LYS A 71 -5.06 -0.66 -8.39
CA LYS A 71 -4.36 -1.86 -8.86
C LYS A 71 -4.62 -3.10 -8.00
N MET A 72 -5.21 -2.93 -6.82
CA MET A 72 -5.35 -3.98 -5.83
C MET A 72 -6.60 -4.81 -6.09
N ILE A 73 -6.42 -6.12 -6.15
CA ILE A 73 -7.50 -7.09 -6.03
C ILE A 73 -7.79 -7.24 -4.54
N VAL A 74 -8.94 -6.71 -4.11
CA VAL A 74 -9.44 -6.88 -2.74
C VAL A 74 -10.07 -8.25 -2.61
N VAL A 75 -9.55 -9.07 -1.70
CA VAL A 75 -10.06 -10.41 -1.43
C VAL A 75 -10.79 -10.44 -0.11
N GLU A 76 -11.87 -11.22 -0.06
CA GLU A 76 -12.56 -11.54 1.18
C GLU A 76 -11.75 -12.63 1.91
N VAL A 77 -11.38 -12.34 3.16
CA VAL A 77 -10.71 -13.30 4.02
C VAL A 77 -11.75 -13.86 4.97
N SER A 78 -12.14 -15.12 4.77
CA SER A 78 -12.88 -15.89 5.76
C SER A 78 -11.90 -16.70 6.61
N GLU A 79 -12.17 -16.82 7.90
CA GLU A 79 -11.52 -17.85 8.70
C GLU A 79 -11.98 -19.19 8.13
N LYS A 80 -11.02 -20.00 7.65
CA LYS A 80 -11.31 -21.41 7.36
C LYS A 80 -11.71 -22.05 8.69
N SER A 81 -13.00 -22.32 8.84
CA SER A 81 -13.56 -23.14 9.90
C SER A 81 -13.12 -24.59 9.75
#